data_AF-D1ZZL9-F1
#
_entry.id   AF-D1ZZL9-F1
#
_cell.length_a   1.000
_cell.length_b   1.000
_cell.length_c   1.000
_cell.angle_alpha   90.00
_cell.angle_beta   90.00
_cell.angle_gamma   90.00
#
_symmetry.space_group_name_H-M   'P 1'
#
loop_
_entity.id
_entity.type
_entity.pdbx_description
1 polymer ?
#
loop_
_entity_poly.entity_id
_entity_poly.type
_entity_poly.pdbx_seq_one_letter_code
_entity_poly.pdbx_strand_id
1 'polypeptide(L)'
;MGSKSKIKVTGSLSSTIDLVGPIKASLWIERDIWGVWIPIPCENGLGSCTYNNLCDYGFPVGQTCPEVFIKNSVPCRCPIVKGNYTILPSLDVSVLPTSLLSGTYKGIVKVTQNGLFLSCYNVYFVLYDTLDNEVYSVTQV
;
A
#
# COMPACT_ATOMS: atom_id res chain seq x y z
N MET A 1 13.40 -10.81 20.31
CA MET A 1 12.51 -11.59 19.43
C MET A 1 11.31 -10.72 19.09
N GLY A 2 11.36 -9.97 17.99
CA GLY A 2 10.25 -9.12 17.57
C GLY A 2 9.20 -9.98 16.85
N SER A 3 7.96 -9.97 17.35
CA SER A 3 6.83 -10.62 16.67
C SER A 3 6.63 -9.94 15.31
N LYS A 4 6.52 -10.68 14.20
CA LYS A 4 6.23 -10.10 12.88
C LYS A 4 4.72 -10.09 12.68
N SER A 5 4.09 -8.92 12.60
CA SER A 5 2.66 -8.81 12.29
C SER A 5 2.44 -9.09 10.80
N LYS A 6 1.38 -9.85 10.47
CA LYS A 6 0.98 -10.14 9.08
C LYS A 6 -0.29 -9.37 8.74
N ILE A 7 -0.24 -8.59 7.67
CA ILE A 7 -1.38 -7.89 7.08
C ILE A 7 -1.87 -8.70 5.88
N LYS A 8 -3.19 -8.90 5.78
CA LYS A 8 -3.82 -9.53 4.62
C LYS A 8 -4.25 -8.45 3.63
N VAL A 9 -3.77 -8.53 2.39
CA VAL A 9 -4.08 -7.56 1.34
C VAL A 9 -4.82 -8.24 0.20
N THR A 10 -6.01 -7.75 -0.11
CA THR A 10 -6.76 -8.06 -1.35
C THR A 10 -6.99 -6.77 -2.11
N GLY A 11 -7.15 -6.86 -3.43
CA GLY A 11 -7.41 -5.67 -4.22
C GLY A 11 -7.65 -6.00 -5.68
N SER A 12 -8.31 -5.07 -6.35
CA SER A 12 -8.52 -5.08 -7.80
C SER A 12 -8.02 -3.77 -8.38
N LEU A 13 -7.25 -3.86 -9.46
CA LEU A 13 -6.70 -2.73 -10.20
C LEU A 13 -7.17 -2.81 -11.65
N SER A 14 -7.89 -1.79 -12.09
CA SER A 14 -8.24 -1.59 -13.50
C SER A 14 -7.48 -0.39 -14.03
N SER A 15 -6.58 -0.61 -14.99
CA SER A 15 -5.82 0.45 -15.65
C SER A 15 -6.13 0.48 -17.14
N THR A 16 -6.43 1.66 -17.66
CA THR A 16 -6.65 1.89 -19.11
C THR A 16 -5.37 2.26 -19.85
N ILE A 17 -4.29 2.56 -19.12
CA ILE A 17 -2.97 2.92 -19.64
C ILE A 17 -1.89 1.99 -19.09
N ASP A 18 -0.74 1.96 -19.78
CA ASP A 18 0.44 1.25 -19.28
C ASP A 18 1.10 2.08 -18.17
N LEU A 19 1.23 1.47 -16.99
CA LEU A 19 1.89 2.07 -15.84
C LEU A 19 3.39 1.79 -15.93
N VAL A 20 4.10 2.76 -16.51
CA VAL A 20 5.55 2.73 -16.74
C VAL A 20 6.22 3.77 -15.83
N GLY A 21 7.33 3.40 -15.19
CA GLY A 21 8.09 4.34 -14.35
C GLY A 21 8.58 5.57 -15.13
N PRO A 22 8.73 6.74 -14.48
CA PRO A 22 8.50 6.97 -13.06
C PRO A 22 7.03 7.28 -12.71
N ILE A 23 6.49 6.58 -11.72
CA ILE A 23 5.12 6.79 -11.22
C ILE A 23 5.21 7.40 -9.83
N LYS A 24 4.81 8.67 -9.70
CA LYS A 24 4.89 9.40 -8.44
C LYS A 24 3.61 9.22 -7.64
N ALA A 25 3.74 8.85 -6.36
CA ALA A 25 2.64 8.75 -5.42
C ALA A 25 2.85 9.68 -4.24
N SER A 26 1.85 10.49 -3.91
CA SER A 26 1.85 11.34 -2.72
C SER A 26 0.83 10.81 -1.74
N LEU A 27 1.29 10.41 -0.55
CA LEU A 27 0.46 9.96 0.55
C LEU A 27 0.31 11.11 1.55
N TRP A 28 -0.92 11.42 1.90
CA TRP A 28 -1.28 12.20 3.08
C TRP A 28 -2.02 11.28 4.04
N ILE A 29 -1.56 11.18 5.29
CA ILE A 29 -2.17 10.28 6.27
C ILE A 29 -2.25 10.93 7.65
N GLU A 30 -3.39 10.70 8.30
CA GLU A 30 -3.72 11.21 9.63
C GLU A 30 -4.10 10.06 10.55
N ARG A 31 -3.79 10.21 11.83
CA ARG A 31 -4.20 9.28 12.89
C ARG A 31 -5.17 9.97 13.83
N ASP A 32 -6.21 9.26 14.23
CA ASP A 32 -7.12 9.72 15.28
C ASP A 32 -6.49 9.54 16.66
N ILE A 33 -6.39 10.64 17.41
CA ILE A 33 -5.97 10.68 18.81
C ILE A 33 -7.05 11.43 19.59
N TRP A 34 -7.88 10.67 20.30
CA TRP A 34 -8.97 11.19 21.14
C TRP A 34 -9.95 12.12 20.39
N GLY A 35 -10.30 11.76 19.15
CA GLY A 35 -11.24 12.52 18.31
C GLY A 35 -10.59 13.62 17.48
N VAL A 36 -9.27 13.81 17.59
CA VAL A 36 -8.49 14.77 16.81
C VAL A 36 -7.64 14.04 15.79
N TRP A 37 -7.74 14.43 14.53
CA TRP A 37 -6.92 13.89 13.43
C TRP A 37 -5.57 14.59 13.37
N ILE A 38 -4.51 13.86 13.72
CA ILE A 38 -3.15 14.37 13.74
C ILE A 38 -2.41 13.88 12.48
N PRO A 39 -1.85 14.79 11.65
CA PRO A 39 -1.09 14.40 10.47
C PRO A 39 0.20 13.70 10.88
N ILE A 40 0.49 12.60 10.19
CA ILE A 40 1.71 11.83 10.44
C ILE A 40 2.80 12.37 9.50
N PRO A 41 3.92 12.91 10.03
CA PRO A 41 4.99 13.41 9.18
C PRO A 41 5.64 12.27 8.38
N CYS A 42 6.32 12.61 7.29
CA CYS A 42 7.15 11.66 6.58
C CYS A 42 8.45 11.42 7.35
N GLU A 43 8.64 10.22 7.87
CA GLU A 43 9.87 9.83 8.56
C GLU A 43 10.33 8.47 8.06
N ASN A 44 11.56 8.38 7.56
CA ASN A 44 12.14 7.14 7.01
C ASN A 44 11.25 6.44 5.95
N GLY A 45 10.50 7.20 5.15
CA GLY A 45 9.60 6.68 4.12
C GLY A 45 8.25 6.17 4.64
N LEU A 46 7.92 6.46 5.90
CA LEU A 46 6.64 6.15 6.54
C LEU A 46 5.88 7.44 6.88
N GLY A 47 4.54 7.39 6.79
CA GLY A 47 3.68 8.55 7.05
C GLY A 47 3.33 9.34 5.77
N SER A 48 3.17 10.66 5.88
CA SER A 48 2.75 11.52 4.77
C SER A 48 3.89 11.81 3.79
N CYS A 49 4.35 10.77 3.10
CA CYS A 49 5.50 10.82 2.19
C CYS A 49 5.11 11.00 0.72
N THR A 50 6.04 11.56 -0.05
CA THR A 50 6.00 11.54 -1.51
C THR A 50 7.01 10.54 -2.04
N TYR A 51 6.51 9.51 -2.71
CA TYR A 51 7.28 8.47 -3.38
C TYR A 51 7.48 8.88 -4.83
N ASN A 52 8.72 9.18 -5.21
CA ASN A 52 9.02 9.72 -6.55
C ASN A 52 8.83 8.69 -7.66
N ASN A 53 9.02 7.40 -7.35
CA ASN A 53 8.80 6.32 -8.28
C ASN A 53 8.34 5.05 -7.57
N LEU A 54 7.06 4.71 -7.69
CA LEU A 54 6.49 3.47 -7.16
C LEU A 54 7.14 2.22 -7.77
N CYS A 55 7.71 2.31 -8.97
CA CYS A 55 8.40 1.18 -9.60
C CYS A 55 9.66 0.73 -8.84
N ASP A 56 10.23 1.58 -7.99
CA ASP A 56 11.40 1.24 -7.15
C ASP A 56 11.02 0.31 -5.98
N TYR A 57 9.73 0.25 -5.64
CA TYR A 57 9.18 -0.57 -4.55
C TYR A 57 8.61 -1.91 -5.03
N GLY A 58 8.73 -2.21 -6.32
CA GLY A 58 8.36 -3.50 -6.90
C GLY A 58 9.32 -4.63 -6.47
N PHE A 59 8.96 -5.86 -6.84
CA PHE A 59 9.86 -6.99 -6.58
C PHE A 59 11.17 -6.85 -7.37
N PRO A 60 12.34 -7.13 -6.75
CA PRO A 60 13.64 -6.99 -7.41
C PRO A 60 13.74 -7.81 -8.70
N VAL A 61 14.44 -7.25 -9.68
CA VAL A 61 14.77 -7.98 -10.92
C VAL A 61 15.64 -9.18 -10.57
N GLY A 62 15.32 -10.35 -11.13
CA GLY A 62 16.00 -11.61 -10.85
C GLY A 62 15.38 -12.43 -9.71
N GLN A 63 14.42 -11.88 -8.96
CA GLN A 63 13.61 -12.65 -8.02
C GLN A 63 12.28 -13.06 -8.66
N THR A 64 11.85 -14.29 -8.35
CA THR A 64 10.53 -14.80 -8.74
C THR A 64 9.44 -14.01 -8.01
N CYS A 65 8.41 -13.58 -8.74
CA CYS A 65 7.23 -12.96 -8.12
C CYS A 65 6.59 -13.93 -7.12
N PRO A 66 5.90 -13.44 -6.07
CA PRO A 66 5.16 -14.33 -5.18
C PRO A 66 4.13 -15.15 -5.93
N GLU A 67 3.86 -16.37 -5.46
CA GLU A 67 2.94 -17.31 -6.12
C GLU A 67 1.55 -16.72 -6.37
N VAL A 68 1.05 -15.87 -5.46
CA VAL A 68 -0.25 -15.19 -5.61
C VAL A 68 -0.27 -14.29 -6.84
N PHE A 69 0.82 -13.59 -7.15
CA PHE A 69 0.89 -12.74 -8.34
C PHE A 69 0.93 -13.59 -9.62
N ILE A 70 1.73 -14.66 -9.61
CA ILE A 70 1.84 -15.58 -10.77
C ILE A 70 0.50 -16.24 -11.06
N LYS A 71 -0.14 -16.81 -10.02
CA LYS A 71 -1.43 -17.52 -10.15
C LYS A 71 -2.54 -16.62 -10.67
N ASN A 72 -2.55 -15.35 -10.27
CA ASN A 72 -3.56 -14.38 -10.71
C ASN A 72 -3.14 -13.57 -11.95
N SER A 73 -2.00 -13.89 -12.57
CA SER A 73 -1.44 -13.14 -13.71
C SER A 73 -1.30 -11.64 -13.43
N VAL A 74 -1.03 -11.27 -12.17
CA VAL A 74 -0.81 -9.88 -11.75
C VAL A 74 0.68 -9.58 -11.84
N PRO A 75 1.11 -8.54 -12.59
CA PRO A 75 2.51 -8.16 -12.64
C PRO A 75 2.98 -7.67 -11.27
N CYS A 76 4.12 -8.17 -10.81
CA CYS A 76 4.71 -7.82 -9.51
C CYS A 76 5.75 -6.69 -9.57
N ARG A 77 6.00 -6.16 -10.78
CA ARG A 77 7.04 -5.17 -11.07
C ARG A 77 6.62 -4.34 -12.27
N CYS A 78 7.12 -3.13 -12.37
CA CYS A 78 6.92 -2.31 -13.57
C CYS A 78 7.63 -2.92 -14.80
N PRO A 79 7.13 -2.68 -16.01
CA PRO A 79 5.87 -1.99 -16.32
C PRO A 79 4.63 -2.85 -16.03
N ILE A 80 3.56 -2.22 -15.53
CA ILE A 80 2.23 -2.86 -15.43
C ILE A 80 1.46 -2.49 -16.69
N VAL A 81 1.23 -3.45 -17.57
CA VAL A 81 0.46 -3.19 -18.81
C VAL A 81 -0.99 -2.87 -18.49
N LYS A 82 -1.67 -2.14 -19.36
CA LYS A 82 -3.11 -1.87 -19.22
C LYS A 82 -3.90 -3.17 -19.12
N GLY A 83 -4.90 -3.19 -18.25
CA GLY A 83 -5.67 -4.39 -17.97
C GLY A 83 -6.41 -4.33 -16.65
N ASN A 84 -7.09 -5.44 -16.34
CA ASN A 84 -7.80 -5.65 -15.08
C ASN A 84 -7.06 -6.75 -14.32
N TYR A 85 -6.63 -6.43 -13.11
CA TYR A 85 -5.88 -7.30 -12.22
C TYR A 85 -6.63 -7.46 -10.91
N THR A 86 -6.68 -8.68 -10.40
CA THR A 86 -7.32 -8.98 -9.12
C THR A 86 -6.42 -9.90 -8.33
N ILE A 87 -6.13 -9.54 -7.08
CA ILE A 87 -5.27 -10.33 -6.20
C ILE A 87 -6.17 -11.15 -5.26
N LEU A 88 -6.28 -12.45 -5.53
CA LEU A 88 -7.05 -13.42 -4.73
C LEU A 88 -6.31 -14.77 -4.61
N PRO A 89 -6.19 -15.39 -3.41
CA PRO A 89 -6.62 -14.92 -2.10
C PRO A 89 -5.71 -13.79 -1.57
N SER A 90 -5.96 -13.33 -0.34
CA SER A 90 -5.18 -12.27 0.28
C SER A 90 -3.67 -12.57 0.29
N LEU A 91 -2.87 -11.59 -0.06
CA LEU A 91 -1.41 -11.62 0.12
C LEU A 91 -1.07 -11.30 1.59
N ASP A 92 -0.30 -12.18 2.23
CA ASP A 92 0.25 -11.92 3.55
C ASP A 92 1.51 -11.04 3.44
N VAL A 93 1.43 -9.80 3.91
CA VAL A 93 2.55 -8.86 3.99
C VAL A 93 3.07 -8.81 5.41
N SER A 94 4.34 -9.13 5.62
CA SER A 94 4.99 -9.00 6.92
C SER A 94 5.39 -7.55 7.15
N VAL A 95 4.88 -6.93 8.22
CA VAL A 95 5.27 -5.60 8.64
C VAL A 95 6.10 -5.65 9.92
N LEU A 96 7.11 -4.77 10.01
CA LEU A 96 7.92 -4.65 11.21
C LEU A 96 7.15 -3.81 12.25
N PRO A 97 6.97 -4.29 13.50
CA PRO A 97 6.11 -3.63 14.50
C PRO A 97 6.59 -2.26 14.94
N THR A 98 7.90 -1.97 14.81
CA THR A 98 8.54 -0.88 15.56
C THR A 98 8.14 0.52 15.11
N SER A 99 7.39 0.66 14.01
CA SER A 99 7.07 1.97 13.42
C SER A 99 5.57 2.24 13.27
N LEU A 100 4.70 1.26 13.55
CA LEU A 100 3.26 1.38 13.35
C LEU A 100 2.55 1.29 14.70
N LEU A 101 2.05 2.43 15.17
CA LEU A 101 1.28 2.51 16.41
C LEU A 101 -0.14 2.00 16.19
N SER A 102 -0.76 1.39 17.21
CA SER A 102 -2.17 1.01 17.13
C SER A 102 -3.07 2.24 17.03
N GLY A 103 -4.15 2.18 16.27
CA GLY A 103 -5.09 3.29 16.14
C GLY A 103 -5.84 3.31 14.81
N THR A 104 -6.68 4.33 14.68
CA THR A 104 -7.47 4.57 13.46
C THR A 104 -6.76 5.55 12.56
N TYR A 105 -6.67 5.21 11.28
CA TYR A 105 -5.98 5.97 10.27
C TYR A 105 -6.90 6.29 9.10
N LYS A 106 -6.74 7.48 8.55
CA LYS A 106 -7.33 7.86 7.27
C LYS A 106 -6.28 8.57 6.42
N GLY A 107 -6.40 8.47 5.11
CA GLY A 107 -5.45 9.11 4.22
C GLY A 107 -5.95 9.22 2.79
N ILE A 108 -5.18 9.97 2.01
CA ILE A 108 -5.40 10.20 0.60
C ILE A 108 -4.10 9.87 -0.13
N VAL A 109 -4.20 9.00 -1.13
CA VAL A 109 -3.11 8.67 -2.04
C VAL A 109 -3.39 9.30 -3.39
N LYS A 110 -2.50 10.16 -3.88
CA LYS A 110 -2.57 10.73 -5.23
C LYS A 110 -1.47 10.13 -6.09
N VAL A 111 -1.83 9.57 -7.24
CA VAL A 111 -0.89 8.96 -8.19
C VAL A 111 -0.81 9.81 -9.45
N THR A 112 0.42 10.09 -9.87
CA THR A 112 0.74 10.90 -11.05
C THR A 112 1.86 10.26 -11.85
N GLN A 113 1.89 10.48 -13.15
CA GLN A 113 2.93 9.99 -14.05
C GLN A 113 3.22 11.08 -15.09
N ASN A 114 4.48 11.50 -15.22
CA ASN A 114 4.89 12.59 -16.13
C ASN A 114 4.05 13.88 -15.98
N GLY A 115 3.62 14.22 -14.76
CA GLY A 115 2.78 15.37 -14.46
C GLY A 115 1.27 15.17 -14.72
N LEU A 116 0.87 14.06 -15.35
CA LEU A 116 -0.53 13.68 -15.51
C LEU A 116 -1.06 13.01 -14.24
N PHE A 117 -2.23 13.43 -13.81
CA PHE A 117 -2.94 12.81 -12.69
C PHE A 117 -3.61 11.51 -13.16
N LEU A 118 -3.30 10.40 -12.49
CA LEU A 118 -3.81 9.07 -12.84
C LEU A 118 -4.97 8.64 -11.94
N SER A 119 -4.81 8.78 -10.63
CA SER A 119 -5.81 8.33 -9.67
C SER A 119 -5.66 8.99 -8.30
N CYS A 120 -6.75 8.94 -7.54
CA CYS A 120 -6.78 9.31 -6.12
C CYS A 120 -7.57 8.25 -5.35
N TYR A 121 -7.01 7.79 -4.24
CA TYR A 121 -7.63 6.79 -3.37
C TYR A 121 -7.78 7.36 -1.97
N ASN A 122 -8.96 7.20 -1.37
CA ASN A 122 -9.13 7.39 0.05
C ASN A 122 -8.88 6.06 0.75
N VAL A 123 -8.03 6.09 1.77
CA VAL A 123 -7.74 4.91 2.59
C VAL A 123 -8.25 5.14 4.00
N TYR A 124 -8.90 4.13 4.55
CA TYR A 124 -9.29 4.09 5.95
C TYR A 124 -8.98 2.70 6.49
N PHE A 125 -8.24 2.66 7.61
CA PHE A 125 -7.86 1.41 8.24
C PHE A 125 -7.62 1.58 9.74
N VAL A 126 -7.79 0.48 10.47
CA VAL A 126 -7.51 0.41 11.90
C VAL A 126 -6.36 -0.58 12.10
N LEU A 127 -5.36 -0.18 12.89
CA LEU A 127 -4.27 -1.04 13.31
C LEU A 127 -4.49 -1.42 14.78
N TYR A 128 -4.56 -2.72 15.06
CA TYR A 128 -4.58 -3.25 16.42
C TYR A 128 -3.19 -3.75 16.82
N ASP A 129 -2.89 -3.69 18.13
CA ASP A 129 -1.68 -4.27 18.70
C ASP A 129 -1.84 -5.79 18.81
N THR A 130 -0.80 -6.54 18.46
CA THR A 130 -0.80 -8.00 18.32
C THR A 130 -0.87 -8.80 19.63
N LEU A 131 -1.28 -8.16 20.73
CA LEU A 131 -1.63 -8.85 21.97
C LEU A 131 -3.06 -9.41 21.95
N ASP A 132 -3.92 -8.93 21.04
CA ASP A 132 -5.19 -9.54 20.71
C ASP A 132 -5.15 -9.99 19.25
N ASN A 133 -5.40 -11.28 19.01
CA ASN A 133 -5.72 -11.79 17.68
C ASN A 133 -6.88 -10.95 17.12
N GLU A 134 -6.67 -10.16 16.06
CA GLU A 134 -7.45 -10.23 14.81
C GLU A 134 -7.29 -9.03 13.84
N VAL A 135 -7.25 -9.41 12.56
CA VAL A 135 -7.67 -8.73 11.31
C VAL A 135 -7.39 -7.23 11.15
N TYR A 136 -6.39 -6.93 10.31
CA TYR A 136 -6.25 -5.64 9.62
C TYR A 136 -7.21 -5.60 8.41
N SER A 137 -8.24 -4.75 8.46
CA SER A 137 -9.09 -4.46 7.30
C SER A 137 -8.71 -3.12 6.70
N VAL A 138 -8.26 -3.14 5.45
CA VAL A 138 -8.12 -1.93 4.63
C VAL A 138 -9.43 -1.79 3.87
N THR A 139 -10.22 -0.76 4.20
CA THR A 139 -11.41 -0.43 3.41
C THR A 139 -11.01 0.71 2.46
N GLN A 140 -11.00 0.41 1.17
CA GLN A 140 -10.96 1.42 0.13
C GLN A 140 -12.39 1.95 -0.01
N VAL A 141 -12.60 3.24 0.26
CA VAL A 141 -13.88 3.94 0.06
C VAL A 141 -13.81 4.78 -1.20
#